data_AF-A0A0G1U5J7-F1
#
_entry.id   AF-A0A0G1U5J7-F1
#
_cell.length_a   1.000
_cell.length_b   1.000
_cell.length_c   1.000
_cell.angle_alpha   90.00
_cell.angle_beta   90.00
_cell.angle_gamma   90.00
#
_symmetry.space_group_name_H-M   'P 1'
#
loop_
_entity.id
_entity.type
_entity.pdbx_description
1 polymer ?
#
loop_
_entity_poly.entity_id
_entity_poly.type
_entity_poly.pdbx_seq_one_letter_code
_entity_poly.pdbx_strand_id
1 'polypeptide(L)'
;MFFYTPVVLCYSCLYMHRKQLNIFIITFFAAFCSIIYELLYSQLLSVLLGNTVLRYAMTIGLYLFSLGIGAFLFRLFPRKNLAISFWSIETLLALIGPLGVFFIIWLNSAAFDLGMLRYDRLVVMISHLPILVVGILAGIQIPFLAALAERDDERKNFFVEVLGIDYFGSLAGAVLFGLVFYPELGLIRTVLLVGAINAAISIVFAWAYLRKKTVLIVFGGALILLFLFAILNGRLIDSFFTKIYLLTNIERESALFSTERRTVKVLAHFTTPYQEVAKYRRISGGVPDTCVILGNHTNICKSWADEYHDALVHVPMAFFDATTTMDVLVLGGGSLLPIKNLLHYNNVQIDQVDIDGKFLDYAKSDPFFLALNEGRFESPRLTTYEQDAFAFLRQNKKQYDLVVVSLPGYGSEKLIHLGSQEFFTFLRRSLSERGMFVTWEYGSLESAPWQIPGKSYDRHEHLKVLFKGISEAGFNDYFVYHARNSIYRSQFTGDIFYVFTKREGVRTFDYDRNETVSSAKEYLSGLPWEKLSDLSLEDVRASRVFAPNYAIMTPF
;
A
#
# COMPACT_ATOMS: atom_id res chain seq x y z
N MET A 1 2.44 -51.83 -5.05
CA MET A 1 3.07 -52.18 -3.76
C MET A 1 4.12 -51.12 -3.43
N PHE A 2 3.69 -49.90 -3.09
CA PHE A 2 4.56 -48.80 -2.67
C PHE A 2 3.77 -47.96 -1.66
N PHE A 3 3.71 -48.43 -0.42
CA PHE A 3 3.16 -47.73 0.75
C PHE A 3 3.88 -48.26 2.00
N TYR A 4 5.16 -47.93 2.14
CA TYR A 4 5.95 -48.02 3.38
C TYR A 4 7.11 -47.04 3.13
N THR A 5 7.10 -45.80 3.62
CA THR A 5 7.56 -45.49 4.98
C THR A 5 7.10 -44.08 5.44
N PRO A 6 6.18 -44.00 6.43
CA PRO A 6 6.05 -42.82 7.28
C PRO A 6 6.50 -43.12 8.72
N VAL A 7 7.62 -43.85 8.90
CA VAL A 7 8.05 -44.35 10.23
C VAL A 7 9.45 -43.85 10.65
N VAL A 8 10.22 -43.20 9.78
CA VAL A 8 11.58 -42.72 10.13
C VAL A 8 11.56 -41.47 11.02
N LEU A 9 10.43 -40.75 11.12
CA LEU A 9 10.27 -39.61 12.05
C LEU A 9 10.00 -40.01 13.50
N CYS A 10 9.78 -41.30 13.82
CA CYS A 10 9.31 -41.72 15.14
C CYS A 10 10.40 -42.37 16.03
N TYR A 11 11.41 -43.01 15.43
CA TYR A 11 12.41 -43.76 16.23
C TYR A 11 13.43 -42.88 16.97
N SER A 12 13.80 -41.72 16.42
CA SER A 12 14.71 -40.78 17.09
C SER A 12 14.04 -39.95 18.20
N CYS A 13 12.70 -39.85 18.18
CA CYS A 13 11.92 -39.08 19.16
C CYS A 13 11.74 -39.84 20.50
N LEU A 14 11.75 -41.18 20.45
CA LEU A 14 11.46 -42.04 21.60
C LEU A 14 12.60 -42.14 22.64
N TYR A 15 13.80 -41.65 22.31
CA TYR A 15 14.97 -41.63 23.21
C TYR A 15 15.62 -40.24 23.28
N MET A 16 14.81 -39.17 23.22
CA MET A 16 15.33 -37.82 23.45
C MET A 16 15.46 -37.51 24.93
N HIS A 17 16.65 -37.12 25.35
CA HIS A 17 16.88 -36.62 26.70
C HIS A 17 16.12 -35.30 26.87
N ARG A 18 15.46 -35.06 28.01
CA ARG A 18 14.59 -33.87 28.26
C ARG A 18 15.25 -32.53 27.90
N LYS A 19 16.58 -32.44 27.97
CA LYS A 19 17.35 -31.27 27.53
C LYS A 19 17.37 -31.09 26.00
N GLN A 20 17.51 -32.15 25.22
CA GLN A 20 17.56 -32.05 23.74
C GLN A 20 16.24 -31.56 23.17
N LEU A 21 15.12 -32.06 23.71
CA LEU A 21 13.78 -31.58 23.34
C LEU A 21 13.62 -30.08 23.59
N ASN A 22 14.16 -29.58 24.71
CA ASN A 22 14.13 -28.15 24.99
C ASN A 22 14.94 -27.35 23.95
N ILE A 23 16.11 -27.84 23.52
CA ILE A 23 16.90 -27.16 22.47
C ILE A 23 16.10 -27.07 21.18
N PHE A 24 15.50 -28.16 20.71
CA PHE A 24 14.72 -28.14 19.46
C PHE A 24 13.50 -27.20 19.55
N ILE A 25 12.77 -27.21 20.67
CA ILE A 25 11.65 -26.29 20.87
C ILE A 25 12.14 -24.83 20.83
N ILE A 26 13.26 -24.54 21.51
CA ILE A 26 13.86 -23.20 21.56
C ILE A 26 14.33 -22.76 20.17
N THR A 27 15.05 -23.62 19.44
CA THR A 27 15.47 -23.36 18.05
C THR A 27 14.27 -23.08 17.15
N PHE A 28 13.23 -23.92 17.21
CA PHE A 28 12.04 -23.77 16.39
C PHE A 28 11.40 -22.40 16.60
N PHE A 29 11.13 -22.03 17.85
CA PHE A 29 10.46 -20.77 18.14
C PHE A 29 11.37 -19.54 17.98
N ALA A 30 12.69 -19.68 18.16
CA ALA A 30 13.64 -18.61 17.88
C ALA A 30 13.63 -18.27 16.38
N ALA A 31 13.76 -19.28 15.52
CA ALA A 31 13.69 -19.14 14.07
C ALA A 31 12.32 -18.60 13.61
N PHE A 32 11.24 -19.13 14.18
CA PHE A 32 9.87 -18.68 13.97
C PHE A 32 9.70 -17.19 14.25
N CYS A 33 10.21 -16.69 15.38
CA CYS A 33 10.15 -15.26 15.69
C CYS A 33 11.06 -14.43 14.78
N SER A 34 12.25 -14.95 14.47
CA SER A 34 13.27 -14.28 13.66
C SER A 34 12.74 -13.90 12.28
N ILE A 35 12.15 -14.85 11.55
CA ILE A 35 11.58 -14.62 10.22
C ILE A 35 10.37 -13.69 10.27
N ILE A 36 9.58 -13.73 11.35
CA ILE A 36 8.42 -12.84 11.49
C ILE A 36 8.90 -11.40 11.68
N TYR A 37 9.97 -11.13 12.43
CA TYR A 37 10.53 -9.78 12.51
C TYR A 37 11.02 -9.27 11.15
N GLU A 38 11.69 -10.11 10.35
CA GLU A 38 12.15 -9.76 9.00
C GLU A 38 10.98 -9.37 8.09
N LEU A 39 9.92 -10.18 8.07
CA LEU A 39 8.72 -9.94 7.26
C LEU A 39 7.90 -8.74 7.77
N LEU A 40 7.80 -8.57 9.09
CA LEU A 40 7.16 -7.41 9.72
C LEU A 40 7.85 -6.10 9.31
N TYR A 41 9.18 -6.04 9.38
CA TYR A 41 9.93 -4.85 8.97
C TYR A 41 9.81 -4.59 7.46
N SER A 42 9.88 -5.64 6.63
CA SER A 42 9.65 -5.52 5.19
C SER A 42 8.28 -4.93 4.87
N GLN A 43 7.24 -5.45 5.53
CA GLN A 43 5.87 -5.00 5.32
C GLN A 43 5.65 -3.58 5.84
N LEU A 44 6.16 -3.25 7.03
CA LEU A 44 6.07 -1.91 7.59
C LEU A 44 6.78 -0.87 6.69
N LEU A 45 8.00 -1.16 6.24
CA LEU A 45 8.72 -0.27 5.33
C LEU A 45 8.04 -0.16 3.97
N SER A 46 7.43 -1.23 3.46
CA SER A 46 6.62 -1.17 2.24
C SER A 46 5.39 -0.27 2.40
N VAL A 47 4.73 -0.30 3.56
CA VAL A 47 3.55 0.55 3.84
C VAL A 47 3.97 2.02 3.96
N LEU A 48 5.09 2.30 4.61
CA LEU A 48 5.55 3.67 4.88
C LEU A 48 6.25 4.32 3.69
N LEU A 49 7.10 3.57 2.98
CA LEU A 49 8.03 4.09 1.97
C LEU A 49 7.69 3.66 0.54
N GLY A 50 6.67 2.83 0.33
CA GLY A 50 6.31 2.28 -0.97
C GLY A 50 7.38 1.34 -1.57
N ASN A 51 7.20 1.01 -2.86
CA ASN A 51 8.08 0.13 -3.66
C ASN A 51 8.33 -1.23 -2.97
N THR A 52 7.28 -2.05 -2.92
CA THR A 52 7.27 -3.32 -2.18
C THR A 52 8.41 -4.25 -2.60
N VAL A 53 8.68 -4.42 -3.90
CA VAL A 53 9.79 -5.28 -4.37
C VAL A 53 11.13 -4.78 -3.82
N LEU A 54 11.39 -3.48 -3.88
CA LEU A 54 12.64 -2.92 -3.34
C LEU A 54 12.76 -3.13 -1.84
N ARG A 55 11.69 -2.92 -1.06
CA ARG A 55 11.73 -3.05 0.41
C ARG A 55 11.94 -4.48 0.86
N TYR A 56 11.29 -5.44 0.23
CA TYR A 56 11.51 -6.86 0.52
C TYR A 56 12.93 -7.28 0.10
N ALA A 57 13.40 -6.90 -1.10
CA ALA A 57 14.74 -7.25 -1.56
C ALA A 57 15.85 -6.66 -0.67
N MET A 58 15.73 -5.38 -0.30
CA MET A 58 16.68 -4.74 0.62
C MET A 58 16.63 -5.37 2.01
N THR A 59 15.45 -5.66 2.55
CA THR A 59 15.33 -6.24 3.88
C THR A 59 15.95 -7.63 3.93
N ILE A 60 15.63 -8.51 2.96
CA ILE A 60 16.23 -9.84 2.85
C ILE A 60 17.76 -9.74 2.74
N GLY A 61 18.26 -8.86 1.86
CA GLY A 61 19.70 -8.67 1.66
C GLY A 61 20.43 -8.19 2.91
N LEU A 62 19.90 -7.16 3.58
CA LEU A 62 20.48 -6.61 4.82
C LEU A 62 20.37 -7.60 5.98
N TYR A 63 19.26 -8.34 6.07
CA TYR A 63 19.03 -9.33 7.11
C TYR A 63 20.00 -10.50 6.99
N LEU A 64 20.16 -11.08 5.79
CA LEU A 64 21.14 -12.14 5.52
C LEU A 64 22.58 -11.68 5.79
N PHE A 65 22.93 -10.47 5.39
CA PHE A 65 24.24 -9.88 5.69
C PHE A 65 24.47 -9.75 7.20
N SER A 66 23.47 -9.26 7.93
CA SER A 66 23.51 -9.13 9.38
C SER A 66 23.54 -10.46 10.12
N LEU A 67 22.84 -11.50 9.63
CA LEU A 67 22.96 -12.86 10.15
C LEU A 67 24.42 -13.34 10.08
N GLY A 68 25.09 -13.10 8.95
CA GLY A 68 26.50 -13.41 8.77
C GLY A 68 27.40 -12.67 9.79
N ILE A 69 27.19 -11.37 9.97
CA ILE A 69 27.91 -10.58 10.99
C ILE A 69 27.68 -11.16 12.39
N GLY A 70 26.43 -11.47 12.75
CA GLY A 70 26.09 -12.08 14.01
C GLY A 70 26.85 -13.38 14.26
N ALA A 71 26.89 -14.26 13.25
CA ALA A 71 27.62 -15.52 13.35
C ALA A 71 29.13 -15.32 13.58
N PHE A 72 29.74 -14.27 13.01
CA PHE A 72 31.14 -13.92 13.30
C PHE A 72 31.33 -13.34 14.71
N LEU A 73 30.41 -12.48 15.15
CA LEU A 73 30.46 -11.84 16.48
C LEU A 73 30.27 -12.85 17.62
N PHE A 74 29.73 -14.04 17.35
CA PHE A 74 29.69 -15.13 18.32
C PHE A 74 31.04 -15.40 18.99
N ARG A 75 32.17 -15.23 18.27
CA ARG A 75 33.52 -15.44 18.79
C ARG A 75 33.88 -14.54 19.98
N LEU A 76 33.19 -13.42 20.14
CA LEU A 76 33.40 -12.48 21.24
C LEU A 76 32.80 -12.98 22.57
N PHE A 77 31.97 -14.02 22.55
CA PHE A 77 31.27 -14.51 23.73
C PHE A 77 32.09 -15.58 24.48
N PRO A 78 32.41 -15.39 25.77
CA PRO A 78 33.18 -16.36 26.54
C PRO A 78 32.43 -17.68 26.74
N ARG A 79 33.10 -18.82 26.47
CA ARG A 79 32.51 -20.16 26.63
C ARG A 79 31.98 -20.45 28.06
N LYS A 80 32.52 -19.77 29.08
CA LYS A 80 32.10 -19.95 30.48
C LYS A 80 30.67 -19.46 30.76
N ASN A 81 30.18 -18.48 29.99
CA ASN A 81 28.90 -17.81 30.23
C ASN A 81 27.86 -18.05 29.12
N LEU A 82 28.05 -19.08 28.28
CA LEU A 82 27.23 -19.28 27.07
C LEU A 82 25.72 -19.25 27.33
N ALA A 83 25.27 -19.95 28.37
CA ALA A 83 23.85 -20.00 28.72
C ALA A 83 23.29 -18.63 29.12
N ILE A 84 24.05 -17.82 29.88
CA ILE A 84 23.61 -16.48 30.27
C ILE A 84 23.57 -15.58 29.04
N SER A 85 24.57 -15.66 28.16
CA SER A 85 24.62 -14.86 26.94
C SER A 85 23.47 -15.20 25.98
N PHE A 86 23.12 -16.48 25.81
CA PHE A 86 21.95 -16.88 25.02
C PHE A 86 20.65 -16.32 25.59
N TRP A 87 20.44 -16.46 26.91
CA TRP A 87 19.29 -15.86 27.60
C TRP A 87 19.21 -14.34 27.39
N SER A 88 20.35 -13.65 27.47
CA SER A 88 20.41 -12.21 27.24
C SER A 88 20.03 -11.85 25.80
N ILE A 89 20.49 -12.61 24.80
CA ILE A 89 20.16 -12.38 23.38
C ILE A 89 18.67 -12.58 23.12
N GLU A 90 18.06 -13.65 23.61
CA GLU A 90 16.62 -13.88 23.47
C GLU A 90 15.77 -12.79 24.13
N THR A 91 16.17 -12.38 25.34
CA THR A 91 15.49 -11.31 26.07
C THR A 91 15.66 -9.96 25.36
N LEU A 92 16.83 -9.73 24.75
CA LEU A 92 17.10 -8.53 23.97
C LEU A 92 16.28 -8.51 22.68
N LEU A 93 16.14 -9.65 21.99
CA LEU A 93 15.28 -9.79 20.81
C LEU A 93 13.82 -9.55 21.14
N ALA A 94 13.34 -10.05 22.29
CA ALA A 94 11.99 -9.79 22.78
C ALA A 94 11.68 -8.29 22.91
N LEU A 95 12.69 -7.46 23.23
CA LEU A 95 12.55 -6.02 23.41
C LEU A 95 12.85 -5.23 22.12
N ILE A 96 13.99 -5.49 21.49
CA ILE A 96 14.47 -4.75 20.32
C ILE A 96 13.59 -4.99 19.09
N GLY A 97 13.04 -6.19 18.92
CA GLY A 97 12.12 -6.48 17.82
C GLY A 97 10.91 -5.52 17.79
N PRO A 98 10.09 -5.48 18.87
CA PRO A 98 9.00 -4.52 18.98
C PRO A 98 9.45 -3.05 18.94
N LEU A 99 10.53 -2.70 19.66
CA LEU A 99 11.05 -1.33 19.66
C LEU A 99 11.49 -0.87 18.26
N GLY A 100 11.98 -1.77 17.42
CA GLY A 100 12.32 -1.47 16.02
C GLY A 100 11.12 -1.02 15.21
N VAL A 101 9.96 -1.65 15.38
CA VAL A 101 8.70 -1.23 14.72
C VAL A 101 8.31 0.18 15.16
N PHE A 102 8.30 0.43 16.48
CA PHE A 102 7.97 1.75 17.01
C PHE A 102 8.97 2.82 16.61
N PHE A 103 10.26 2.48 16.53
CA PHE A 103 11.31 3.36 16.04
C PHE A 103 11.07 3.76 14.57
N ILE A 104 10.74 2.81 13.70
CA ILE A 104 10.46 3.09 12.28
C ILE A 104 9.26 4.04 12.16
N ILE A 105 8.17 3.78 12.89
CA ILE A 105 6.97 4.64 12.87
C ILE A 105 7.29 6.03 13.41
N TRP A 106 7.96 6.11 14.57
CA TRP A 106 8.35 7.38 15.18
C TRP A 106 9.26 8.20 14.27
N LEU A 107 10.29 7.59 13.69
CA LEU A 107 11.23 8.27 12.79
C LEU A 107 10.51 8.84 11.57
N ASN A 108 9.64 8.05 10.93
CA ASN A 108 8.88 8.49 9.76
C ASN A 108 7.81 9.53 10.10
N SER A 109 7.36 9.60 11.36
CA SER A 109 6.45 10.65 11.84
C SER A 109 7.21 11.93 12.21
N ALA A 110 8.26 11.83 13.02
CA ALA A 110 9.07 12.95 13.53
C ALA A 110 9.89 13.66 12.44
N ALA A 111 10.31 12.94 11.38
CA ALA A 111 10.99 13.55 10.24
C ALA A 111 10.13 14.65 9.58
N PHE A 112 8.80 14.55 9.67
CA PHE A 112 7.89 15.59 9.19
C PHE A 112 7.96 16.87 10.04
N ASP A 113 7.91 16.75 11.37
CA ASP A 113 7.98 17.91 12.28
C ASP A 113 9.29 18.70 12.12
N LEU A 114 10.36 18.02 11.69
CA LEU A 114 11.67 18.59 11.43
C LEU A 114 11.81 19.20 10.02
N GLY A 115 10.76 19.16 9.18
CA GLY A 115 10.76 19.72 7.83
C GLY A 115 11.57 18.92 6.80
N MET A 116 11.92 17.66 7.09
CA MET A 116 12.62 16.79 6.14
C MET A 116 11.63 16.24 5.10
N LEU A 117 12.05 16.19 3.82
CA LEU A 117 11.24 15.64 2.73
C LEU A 117 10.93 14.14 2.96
N ARG A 118 9.77 13.68 2.46
CA ARG A 118 9.23 12.31 2.56
C ARG A 118 10.21 11.19 2.16
N TYR A 119 11.25 11.53 1.39
CA TYR A 119 12.28 10.62 0.91
C TYR A 119 13.69 11.16 1.12
N ASP A 120 13.94 11.90 2.21
CA ASP A 120 15.33 12.15 2.58
C ASP A 120 16.05 10.80 2.65
N ARG A 121 17.10 10.66 1.83
CA ARG A 121 17.88 9.43 1.71
C ARG A 121 18.35 8.97 3.08
N LEU A 122 18.63 9.91 3.99
CA LEU A 122 19.03 9.62 5.36
C LEU A 122 17.90 8.96 6.17
N VAL A 123 16.68 9.49 6.12
CA VAL A 123 15.53 8.91 6.85
C VAL A 123 15.22 7.51 6.34
N VAL A 124 15.27 7.31 5.02
CA VAL A 124 15.09 6.00 4.40
C VAL A 124 16.18 5.04 4.88
N MET A 125 17.45 5.43 4.85
CA MET A 125 18.56 4.57 5.31
C MET A 125 18.45 4.22 6.79
N ILE A 126 18.17 5.20 7.65
CA ILE A 126 18.04 5.00 9.11
C ILE A 126 16.86 4.08 9.44
N SER A 127 15.78 4.12 8.66
CA SER A 127 14.62 3.23 8.84
C SER A 127 14.96 1.74 8.69
N HIS A 128 16.08 1.39 8.04
CA HIS A 128 16.52 -0.01 7.89
C HIS A 128 17.44 -0.48 9.04
N LEU A 129 17.86 0.40 9.95
CA LEU A 129 18.75 0.02 11.07
C LEU A 129 18.18 -1.09 11.97
N PRO A 130 16.88 -1.13 12.31
CA PRO A 130 16.33 -2.21 13.12
C PRO A 130 16.50 -3.60 12.51
N ILE A 131 16.48 -3.70 11.17
CA ILE A 131 16.74 -4.96 10.44
C ILE A 131 18.15 -5.44 10.75
N LEU A 132 19.13 -4.54 10.70
CA LEU A 132 20.53 -4.87 10.97
C LEU A 132 20.72 -5.36 12.40
N VAL A 133 20.11 -4.68 13.37
CA VAL A 133 20.24 -5.03 14.80
C VAL A 133 19.61 -6.39 15.09
N VAL A 134 18.37 -6.62 14.63
CA VAL A 134 17.69 -7.91 14.84
C VAL A 134 18.41 -9.02 14.09
N GLY A 135 18.84 -8.79 12.85
CA GLY A 135 19.59 -9.78 12.07
C GLY A 135 20.91 -10.18 12.73
N ILE A 136 21.65 -9.23 13.32
CA ILE A 136 22.88 -9.54 14.07
C ILE A 136 22.57 -10.41 15.28
N LEU A 137 21.54 -10.07 16.06
CA LEU A 137 21.16 -10.83 17.24
C LEU A 137 20.69 -12.25 16.90
N ALA A 138 19.88 -12.38 15.83
CA ALA A 138 19.46 -13.67 15.31
C ALA A 138 20.65 -14.51 14.80
N GLY A 139 21.59 -13.90 14.08
CA GLY A 139 22.75 -14.58 13.51
C GLY A 139 23.68 -15.19 14.56
N ILE A 140 23.67 -14.62 15.76
CA ILE A 140 24.43 -15.14 16.90
C ILE A 140 23.82 -16.47 17.42
N GLN A 141 22.51 -16.70 17.28
CA GLN A 141 21.79 -17.82 17.93
C GLN A 141 22.27 -19.22 17.50
N ILE A 142 22.42 -19.46 16.19
CA ILE A 142 22.75 -20.80 15.66
C ILE A 142 24.12 -21.28 16.19
N PRO A 143 25.21 -20.49 16.10
CA PRO A 143 26.49 -20.87 16.72
C PRO A 143 26.41 -21.10 18.23
N PHE A 144 25.56 -20.35 18.94
CA PHE A 144 25.34 -20.54 20.38
C PHE A 144 24.72 -21.89 20.71
N LEU A 145 23.65 -22.26 19.99
CA LEU A 145 22.94 -23.52 20.19
C LEU A 145 23.84 -24.71 19.81
N ALA A 146 24.63 -24.58 18.74
CA ALA A 146 25.64 -25.54 18.35
C ALA A 146 26.69 -25.73 19.47
N ALA A 147 27.25 -24.64 20.00
CA ALA A 147 28.27 -24.69 21.04
C ALA A 147 27.73 -25.20 22.40
N LEU A 148 26.45 -24.97 22.70
CA LEU A 148 25.81 -25.52 23.90
C LEU A 148 25.64 -27.04 23.79
N ALA A 149 25.34 -27.53 22.58
CA ALA A 149 25.11 -28.94 22.33
C ALA A 149 26.39 -29.78 22.25
N GLU A 150 27.47 -29.23 21.67
CA GLU A 150 28.81 -29.85 21.69
C GLU A 150 29.30 -30.16 23.11
N ARG A 151 28.75 -29.48 24.12
CA ARG A 151 29.13 -29.64 25.53
C ARG A 151 28.42 -30.80 26.23
N ASP A 152 27.24 -31.18 25.75
CA ASP A 152 26.35 -32.16 26.40
C ASP A 152 26.23 -33.49 25.61
N ASP A 153 26.74 -33.61 24.37
CA ASP A 153 26.56 -34.84 23.55
C ASP A 153 27.68 -35.11 22.49
N GLU A 154 28.06 -36.37 22.27
CA GLU A 154 29.04 -36.83 21.24
C GLU A 154 28.40 -37.05 19.84
N ARG A 155 27.16 -36.58 19.63
CA ARG A 155 26.46 -36.76 18.34
C ARG A 155 27.02 -35.83 17.26
N LYS A 156 27.72 -36.44 16.30
CA LYS A 156 28.27 -35.77 15.09
C LYS A 156 27.24 -35.00 14.25
N ASN A 157 25.93 -35.27 14.39
CA ASN A 157 24.87 -34.70 13.55
C ASN A 157 23.94 -33.70 14.26
N PHE A 158 24.15 -33.38 15.54
CA PHE A 158 23.24 -32.52 16.29
C PHE A 158 23.09 -31.12 15.65
N PHE A 159 24.18 -30.57 15.12
CA PHE A 159 24.16 -29.30 14.40
C PHE A 159 23.22 -29.33 13.17
N VAL A 160 23.24 -30.44 12.42
CA VAL A 160 22.37 -30.62 11.24
C VAL A 160 20.90 -30.71 11.65
N GLU A 161 20.61 -31.40 12.77
CA GLU A 161 19.25 -31.48 13.32
C GLU A 161 18.73 -30.10 13.77
N VAL A 162 19.56 -29.31 14.46
CA VAL A 162 19.23 -27.92 14.84
C VAL A 162 18.94 -27.06 13.60
N LEU A 163 19.78 -27.14 12.58
CA LEU A 163 19.58 -26.41 11.32
C LEU A 163 18.27 -26.83 10.63
N GLY A 164 17.94 -28.11 10.65
CA GLY A 164 16.66 -28.61 10.12
C GLY A 164 15.46 -28.03 10.85
N ILE A 165 15.51 -28.00 12.19
CA ILE A 165 14.44 -27.43 13.03
C ILE A 165 14.31 -25.91 12.82
N ASP A 166 15.42 -25.21 12.63
CA ASP A 166 15.45 -23.78 12.31
C ASP A 166 14.69 -23.48 11.00
N TYR A 167 14.91 -24.27 9.94
CA TYR A 167 14.17 -24.15 8.69
C TYR A 167 12.67 -24.44 8.85
N PHE A 168 12.30 -25.44 9.66
CA PHE A 168 10.88 -25.70 9.95
C PHE A 168 10.22 -24.56 10.72
N GLY A 169 10.90 -23.99 11.72
CA GLY A 169 10.42 -22.83 12.46
C GLY A 169 10.23 -21.61 11.55
N SER A 170 11.21 -21.35 10.68
CA SER A 170 11.15 -20.26 9.70
C SER A 170 10.01 -20.42 8.70
N LEU A 171 9.78 -21.63 8.17
CA LEU A 171 8.66 -21.90 7.27
C LEU A 171 7.31 -21.67 7.97
N ALA A 172 7.14 -22.20 9.19
CA ALA A 172 5.94 -22.01 9.98
C ALA A 172 5.68 -20.52 10.29
N GLY A 173 6.73 -19.77 10.62
CA GLY A 173 6.67 -18.34 10.89
C GLY A 173 6.23 -17.55 9.67
N ALA A 174 6.83 -17.80 8.50
CA ALA A 174 6.49 -17.13 7.26
C ALA A 174 5.04 -17.39 6.82
N VAL A 175 4.59 -18.65 6.90
CA VAL A 175 3.22 -19.04 6.53
C VAL A 175 2.18 -18.45 7.49
N LEU A 176 2.40 -18.57 8.81
CA LEU A 176 1.47 -18.01 9.80
C LEU A 176 1.46 -16.48 9.78
N PHE A 177 2.58 -15.83 9.49
CA PHE A 177 2.60 -14.38 9.29
C PHE A 177 1.68 -13.95 8.15
N GLY A 178 1.84 -14.53 6.96
CA GLY A 178 1.09 -14.13 5.77
C GLY A 178 -0.40 -14.51 5.82
N LEU A 179 -0.75 -15.66 6.42
CA LEU A 179 -2.12 -16.19 6.39
C LEU A 179 -2.94 -15.87 7.64
N VAL A 180 -2.30 -15.62 8.79
CA VAL A 180 -3.01 -15.50 10.07
C VAL A 180 -2.63 -14.20 10.79
N PHE A 181 -1.35 -13.99 11.11
CA PHE A 181 -0.98 -12.88 11.99
C PHE A 181 -1.18 -11.52 11.32
N TYR A 182 -0.69 -11.34 10.09
CA TYR A 182 -0.87 -10.06 9.42
C TYR A 182 -2.35 -9.74 9.12
N PRO A 183 -3.16 -10.66 8.55
CA PRO A 183 -4.58 -10.39 8.30
C PRO A 183 -5.44 -10.19 9.55
N GLU A 184 -5.27 -11.01 10.60
CA GLU A 184 -6.17 -11.00 11.77
C GLU A 184 -5.70 -10.06 12.89
N LEU A 185 -4.39 -9.95 13.09
CA LEU A 185 -3.81 -9.20 14.20
C LEU A 185 -3.25 -7.83 13.77
N GLY A 186 -2.90 -7.67 12.48
CA GLY A 186 -2.18 -6.50 11.98
C GLY A 186 -0.72 -6.44 12.43
N LEU A 187 0.04 -5.44 11.98
CA LEU A 187 1.48 -5.34 12.26
C LEU A 187 1.80 -5.16 13.75
N ILE A 188 1.06 -4.27 14.43
CA ILE A 188 1.36 -3.89 15.82
C ILE A 188 1.12 -5.04 16.80
N ARG A 189 -0.03 -5.73 16.73
CA ARG A 189 -0.28 -6.86 17.64
C ARG A 189 0.59 -8.06 17.30
N THR A 190 0.91 -8.27 16.02
CA THR A 190 1.83 -9.33 15.62
C THR A 190 3.21 -9.12 16.23
N VAL A 191 3.80 -7.91 16.15
CA VAL A 191 5.14 -7.69 16.72
C VAL A 191 5.15 -7.86 18.25
N LEU A 192 4.09 -7.43 18.94
CA LEU A 192 3.95 -7.63 20.39
C LEU A 192 3.80 -9.12 20.76
N LEU A 193 3.06 -9.90 19.96
CA LEU A 193 2.93 -11.35 20.12
C LEU A 193 4.29 -12.04 19.94
N VAL A 194 5.04 -11.68 18.91
CA VAL A 194 6.39 -12.23 18.66
C VAL A 194 7.33 -11.90 19.81
N GLY A 195 7.30 -10.67 20.33
CA GLY A 195 8.04 -10.26 21.52
C GLY A 195 7.67 -11.10 22.75
N ALA A 196 6.39 -11.39 22.96
CA ALA A 196 5.92 -12.27 24.03
C ALA A 196 6.42 -13.72 23.87
N ILE A 197 6.47 -14.23 22.64
CA ILE A 197 7.01 -15.56 22.34
C ILE A 197 8.52 -15.60 22.63
N ASN A 198 9.32 -14.63 22.19
CA ASN A 198 10.75 -14.55 22.55
C ASN A 198 10.95 -14.47 24.08
N ALA A 199 10.13 -13.69 24.79
CA ALA A 199 10.18 -13.64 26.26
C ALA A 199 9.86 -15.00 26.90
N ALA A 200 8.89 -15.74 26.35
CA ALA A 200 8.57 -17.10 26.79
C ALA A 200 9.71 -18.08 26.53
N ILE A 201 10.35 -18.03 25.35
CA ILE A 201 11.54 -18.83 25.02
C ILE A 201 12.66 -18.54 26.03
N SER A 202 12.91 -17.26 26.32
CA SER A 202 13.90 -16.83 27.31
C SER A 202 13.64 -17.43 28.71
N ILE A 203 12.38 -17.46 29.16
CA ILE A 203 12.00 -18.12 30.43
C ILE A 203 12.24 -19.63 30.39
N VAL A 204 11.80 -20.30 29.31
CA VAL A 204 11.98 -21.75 29.13
C VAL A 204 13.48 -22.10 29.16
N PHE A 205 14.29 -21.30 28.46
CA PHE A 205 15.75 -21.46 28.46
C PHE A 205 16.35 -21.26 29.86
N ALA A 206 15.98 -20.17 30.55
CA ALA A 206 16.46 -19.90 31.90
C ALA A 206 16.11 -21.02 32.89
N TRP A 207 14.89 -21.56 32.79
CA TRP A 207 14.44 -22.65 33.63
C TRP A 207 15.21 -23.96 33.38
N ALA A 208 15.55 -24.24 32.11
CA ALA A 208 16.22 -25.46 31.70
C ALA A 208 17.75 -25.45 31.91
N TYR A 209 18.41 -24.30 31.76
CA TYR A 209 19.89 -24.24 31.66
C TYR A 209 20.57 -23.33 32.69
N LEU A 210 19.86 -22.46 33.42
CA LEU A 210 20.48 -21.53 34.37
C LEU A 210 20.31 -21.97 35.83
N ARG A 211 21.40 -21.87 36.61
CA ARG A 211 21.39 -22.18 38.05
C ARG A 211 20.67 -21.11 38.88
N LYS A 212 20.92 -19.82 38.60
CA LYS A 212 20.25 -18.68 39.26
C LYS A 212 19.07 -18.21 38.42
N LYS A 213 17.96 -18.96 38.46
CA LYS A 213 16.83 -18.76 37.54
C LYS A 213 15.72 -17.84 38.04
N THR A 214 15.52 -17.69 39.35
CA THR A 214 14.33 -17.00 39.91
C THR A 214 14.18 -15.56 39.42
N VAL A 215 15.23 -14.74 39.55
CA VAL A 215 15.19 -13.32 39.12
C VAL A 215 14.97 -13.19 37.61
N LEU A 216 15.61 -14.06 36.83
CA LEU A 216 15.52 -14.06 35.36
C LEU A 216 14.13 -14.47 34.87
N ILE A 217 13.52 -15.47 35.53
CA ILE A 217 12.15 -15.91 35.26
C ILE A 217 11.15 -14.82 35.65
N VAL A 218 11.32 -14.17 36.80
CA VAL A 218 10.45 -13.07 37.24
C VAL A 218 10.51 -11.91 36.23
N PHE A 219 11.72 -11.55 35.78
CA PHE A 219 11.89 -10.51 34.76
C PHE A 219 11.21 -10.89 33.43
N GLY A 220 11.43 -12.11 32.93
CA GLY A 220 10.74 -12.60 31.73
C GLY A 220 9.22 -12.63 31.90
N GLY A 221 8.73 -13.05 33.06
CA GLY A 221 7.30 -13.08 33.37
C GLY A 221 6.67 -11.68 33.37
N ALA A 222 7.38 -10.68 33.92
CA ALA A 222 6.96 -9.28 33.84
C ALA A 222 6.88 -8.78 32.40
N LEU A 223 7.84 -9.15 31.54
CA LEU A 223 7.80 -8.81 30.11
C LEU A 223 6.61 -9.45 29.39
N ILE A 224 6.31 -10.73 29.67
CA ILE A 224 5.13 -11.38 29.09
C ILE A 224 3.85 -10.67 29.53
N LEU A 225 3.71 -10.34 30.81
CA LEU A 225 2.54 -9.60 31.30
C LEU A 225 2.41 -8.22 30.65
N LEU A 226 3.53 -7.52 30.45
CA LEU A 226 3.56 -6.26 29.71
C LEU A 226 3.09 -6.44 28.26
N PHE A 227 3.59 -7.45 27.55
CA PHE A 227 3.16 -7.73 26.18
C PHE A 227 1.69 -8.15 26.11
N LEU A 228 1.22 -9.01 27.01
CA LEU A 228 -0.18 -9.40 27.07
C LEU A 228 -1.08 -8.18 27.33
N PHE A 229 -0.69 -7.31 28.26
CA PHE A 229 -1.39 -6.06 28.50
C PHE A 229 -1.41 -5.17 27.24
N ALA A 230 -0.28 -5.03 26.55
CA ALA A 230 -0.19 -4.27 25.30
C ALA A 230 -1.03 -4.89 24.17
N ILE A 231 -1.08 -6.23 24.06
CA ILE A 231 -1.89 -6.94 23.06
C ILE A 231 -3.39 -6.76 23.34
N LEU A 232 -3.82 -6.87 24.60
CA LEU A 232 -5.21 -6.63 25.01
C LEU A 232 -5.64 -5.18 24.71
N ASN A 233 -4.73 -4.23 24.91
CA ASN A 233 -4.91 -2.83 24.53
C ASN A 233 -4.49 -2.52 23.09
N GLY A 234 -4.21 -3.55 22.28
CA GLY A 234 -3.60 -3.40 20.96
C GLY A 234 -4.46 -2.59 20.00
N ARG A 235 -5.79 -2.61 20.16
CA ARG A 235 -6.72 -1.75 19.40
C ARG A 235 -6.48 -0.26 19.65
N LEU A 236 -6.21 0.12 20.90
CA LEU A 236 -5.95 1.51 21.28
C LEU A 236 -4.58 1.95 20.76
N ILE A 237 -3.57 1.09 20.88
CA ILE A 237 -2.21 1.36 20.39
C ILE A 237 -2.22 1.51 18.86
N ASP A 238 -2.85 0.58 18.16
CA ASP A 238 -3.01 0.60 16.71
C ASP A 238 -3.76 1.85 16.25
N SER A 239 -4.92 2.15 16.87
CA SER A 239 -5.66 3.38 16.57
C SER A 239 -4.84 4.65 16.82
N PHE A 240 -4.01 4.67 17.87
CA PHE A 240 -3.15 5.81 18.17
C PHE A 240 -2.08 6.03 17.09
N PHE A 241 -1.34 4.97 16.72
CA PHE A 241 -0.31 5.07 15.69
C PHE A 241 -0.88 5.30 14.30
N THR A 242 -1.97 4.63 13.94
CA THR A 242 -2.66 4.86 12.66
C THR A 242 -3.21 6.27 12.59
N LYS A 243 -3.75 6.82 13.69
CA LYS A 243 -4.16 8.23 13.73
C LYS A 243 -2.97 9.17 13.54
N ILE A 244 -1.83 8.93 14.19
CA ILE A 244 -0.62 9.75 13.97
C ILE A 244 -0.20 9.68 12.51
N TYR A 245 -0.10 8.48 11.95
CA TYR A 245 0.27 8.26 10.55
C TYR A 245 -0.68 8.98 9.58
N LEU A 246 -1.99 8.83 9.77
CA LEU A 246 -3.00 9.48 8.95
C LEU A 246 -2.95 11.00 9.11
N LEU A 247 -2.82 11.52 10.34
CA LEU A 247 -2.67 12.96 10.57
C LEU A 247 -1.44 13.51 9.85
N THR A 248 -0.30 12.82 9.96
CA THR A 248 0.92 13.20 9.25
C THR A 248 0.71 13.17 7.73
N ASN A 249 0.01 12.17 7.18
CA ASN A 249 -0.30 12.13 5.74
C ASN A 249 -1.24 13.28 5.32
N ILE A 250 -2.29 13.55 6.10
CA ILE A 250 -3.23 14.67 5.88
C ILE A 250 -2.50 16.00 5.90
N GLU A 251 -1.63 16.21 6.89
CA GLU A 251 -0.85 17.43 7.05
C GLU A 251 0.21 17.58 5.95
N ARG A 252 0.87 16.49 5.54
CA ARG A 252 1.82 16.49 4.41
C ARG A 252 1.18 16.89 3.10
N GLU A 253 0.06 16.26 2.76
CA GLU A 253 -0.68 16.60 1.54
C GLU A 253 -1.20 18.04 1.62
N SER A 254 -1.63 18.48 2.80
CA SER A 254 -2.05 19.86 3.03
C SER A 254 -0.91 20.88 2.92
N ALA A 255 0.30 20.52 3.35
CA ALA A 255 1.48 21.39 3.36
C ALA A 255 2.00 21.70 1.94
N LEU A 256 1.72 20.84 0.96
CA LEU A 256 2.01 21.11 -0.46
C LEU A 256 1.23 22.32 -1.00
N PHE A 257 0.10 22.68 -0.39
CA PHE A 257 -0.80 23.72 -0.88
C PHE A 257 -0.97 24.91 0.09
N SER A 258 -0.40 24.85 1.30
CA SER A 258 -0.55 25.89 2.33
C SER A 258 0.47 25.72 3.47
N THR A 259 1.01 26.82 3.99
CA THR A 259 1.92 26.85 5.15
C THR A 259 1.21 26.88 6.51
N GLU A 260 -0.13 26.90 6.55
CA GLU A 260 -0.89 26.98 7.80
C GLU A 260 -1.10 25.58 8.42
N ARG A 261 -0.79 25.44 9.73
CA ARG A 261 -1.15 24.25 10.49
C ARG A 261 -2.68 24.11 10.56
N ARG A 262 -3.21 23.10 9.85
CA ARG A 262 -4.64 22.80 9.87
C ARG A 262 -4.99 21.98 11.10
N THR A 263 -6.04 22.36 11.82
CA THR A 263 -6.59 21.49 12.87
C THR A 263 -7.35 20.34 12.19
N VAL A 264 -6.87 19.12 12.39
CA VAL A 264 -7.45 17.92 11.81
C VAL A 264 -8.14 17.08 12.88
N LYS A 265 -9.41 16.75 12.65
CA LYS A 265 -10.19 15.84 13.50
C LYS A 265 -10.64 14.64 12.69
N VAL A 266 -10.10 13.46 13.01
CA VAL A 266 -10.59 12.18 12.47
C VAL A 266 -11.99 11.91 13.01
N LEU A 267 -12.94 11.66 12.11
CA LEU A 267 -14.36 11.43 12.39
C LEU A 267 -14.73 9.94 12.33
N ALA A 268 -14.15 9.19 11.40
CA ALA A 268 -14.32 7.75 11.25
C ALA A 268 -13.07 7.12 10.64
N HIS A 269 -12.80 5.86 11.00
CA HIS A 269 -11.66 5.09 10.51
C HIS A 269 -12.00 3.60 10.46
N PHE A 270 -11.71 2.95 9.35
CA PHE A 270 -11.84 1.50 9.18
C PHE A 270 -10.98 1.01 8.00
N THR A 271 -10.77 -0.29 7.93
CA THR A 271 -9.94 -0.94 6.90
C THR A 271 -10.79 -1.86 6.03
N THR A 272 -10.62 -1.78 4.71
CA THR A 272 -11.18 -2.74 3.73
C THR A 272 -10.10 -3.76 3.33
N PRO A 273 -10.43 -4.84 2.60
CA PRO A 273 -9.42 -5.73 2.05
C PRO A 273 -8.41 -5.04 1.11
N TYR A 274 -8.73 -3.83 0.63
CA TYR A 274 -7.94 -3.11 -0.37
C TYR A 274 -7.21 -1.90 0.20
N GLN A 275 -7.78 -1.21 1.20
CA GLN A 275 -7.25 0.08 1.66
C GLN A 275 -7.73 0.49 3.06
N GLU A 276 -6.99 1.41 3.67
CA GLU A 276 -7.45 2.16 4.85
C GLU A 276 -8.42 3.28 4.42
N VAL A 277 -9.49 3.48 5.19
CA VAL A 277 -10.48 4.54 4.94
C VAL A 277 -10.60 5.41 6.17
N ALA A 278 -10.36 6.71 5.99
CA ALA A 278 -10.46 7.67 7.07
C ALA A 278 -11.26 8.90 6.65
N LYS A 279 -12.35 9.19 7.35
CA LYS A 279 -13.09 10.44 7.22
C LYS A 279 -12.58 11.43 8.26
N TYR A 280 -12.24 12.63 7.83
CA TYR A 280 -11.72 13.67 8.73
C TYR A 280 -12.28 15.04 8.39
N ARG A 281 -12.21 15.93 9.36
CA ARG A 281 -12.52 17.35 9.20
C ARG A 281 -11.24 18.16 9.35
N ARG A 282 -11.00 19.07 8.42
CA ARG A 282 -9.91 20.06 8.48
C ARG A 282 -10.49 21.47 8.47
N ILE A 283 -9.69 22.44 8.90
CA ILE A 283 -9.95 23.86 8.67
C ILE A 283 -8.90 24.35 7.68
N SER A 284 -9.33 24.87 6.53
CA SER A 284 -8.45 25.44 5.50
C SER A 284 -8.87 26.87 5.20
N GLY A 285 -7.98 27.85 5.37
CA GLY A 285 -8.31 29.26 5.16
C GLY A 285 -9.48 29.75 6.03
N GLY A 286 -9.62 29.21 7.24
CA GLY A 286 -10.73 29.50 8.16
C GLY A 286 -12.06 28.79 7.86
N VAL A 287 -12.16 28.05 6.75
CA VAL A 287 -13.39 27.32 6.37
C VAL A 287 -13.27 25.84 6.75
N PRO A 288 -14.26 25.28 7.46
CA PRO A 288 -14.28 23.86 7.77
C PRO A 288 -14.60 23.04 6.51
N ASP A 289 -13.81 22.00 6.27
CA ASP A 289 -13.94 21.09 5.13
C ASP A 289 -13.89 19.64 5.63
N THR A 290 -14.73 18.79 5.04
CA THR A 290 -14.81 17.36 5.40
C THR A 290 -14.31 16.54 4.22
N CYS A 291 -13.36 15.67 4.50
CA CYS A 291 -12.62 14.92 3.51
C CYS A 291 -12.56 13.43 3.86
N VAL A 292 -12.23 12.62 2.86
CA VAL A 292 -12.00 11.18 2.97
C VAL A 292 -10.63 10.87 2.36
N ILE A 293 -9.81 10.18 3.15
CA ILE A 293 -8.59 9.52 2.68
C ILE A 293 -8.92 8.07 2.35
N LEU A 294 -8.40 7.61 1.22
CA LEU A 294 -8.35 6.20 0.84
C LEU A 294 -6.87 5.82 0.68
N GLY A 295 -6.45 4.80 1.42
CA GLY A 295 -5.04 4.45 1.57
C GLY A 295 -4.24 5.59 2.17
N ASN A 296 -3.40 6.22 1.34
CA ASN A 296 -2.44 7.24 1.77
C ASN A 296 -2.72 8.64 1.21
N HIS A 297 -3.84 8.84 0.50
CA HIS A 297 -4.13 10.07 -0.23
C HIS A 297 -5.56 10.54 0.03
N THR A 298 -5.73 11.87 0.12
CA THR A 298 -7.04 12.49 0.16
C THR A 298 -7.68 12.30 -1.21
N ASN A 299 -8.76 11.52 -1.24
CA ASN A 299 -9.44 11.20 -2.50
C ASN A 299 -10.64 12.12 -2.74
N ILE A 300 -11.29 12.59 -1.68
CA ILE A 300 -12.52 13.39 -1.80
C ILE A 300 -12.57 14.41 -0.67
N CYS A 301 -12.89 15.67 -0.97
CA CYS A 301 -13.38 16.63 0.01
C CYS A 301 -14.65 17.31 -0.48
N LYS A 302 -15.56 17.62 0.45
CA LYS A 302 -16.83 18.28 0.14
C LYS A 302 -16.66 19.51 -0.75
N SER A 303 -15.63 20.27 -0.47
CA SER A 303 -15.37 21.59 -1.05
C SER A 303 -14.89 21.58 -2.51
N TRP A 304 -14.48 20.43 -3.07
CA TRP A 304 -14.07 20.31 -4.48
C TRP A 304 -14.67 19.09 -5.18
N ALA A 305 -15.56 18.36 -4.48
CA ALA A 305 -16.11 17.11 -4.96
C ALA A 305 -16.94 17.30 -6.24
N ASP A 306 -17.78 18.34 -6.32
CA ASP A 306 -18.58 18.60 -7.51
C ASP A 306 -17.68 19.06 -8.67
N GLU A 307 -16.75 20.01 -8.48
CA GLU A 307 -15.92 20.52 -9.58
C GLU A 307 -15.09 19.43 -10.28
N TYR A 308 -14.51 18.50 -9.53
CA TYR A 308 -13.75 17.38 -10.09
C TYR A 308 -14.66 16.41 -10.86
N HIS A 309 -15.78 15.99 -10.27
CA HIS A 309 -16.64 14.97 -10.88
C HIS A 309 -17.48 15.53 -12.03
N ASP A 310 -17.78 16.83 -11.99
CA ASP A 310 -18.44 17.54 -13.07
C ASP A 310 -17.53 17.62 -14.30
N ALA A 311 -16.27 17.96 -14.09
CA ALA A 311 -15.27 17.97 -15.15
C ALA A 311 -15.03 16.56 -15.72
N LEU A 312 -14.96 15.54 -14.85
CA LEU A 312 -14.78 14.15 -15.25
C LEU A 312 -15.94 13.60 -16.10
N VAL A 313 -17.17 14.08 -15.89
CA VAL A 313 -18.37 13.54 -16.53
C VAL A 313 -18.97 14.47 -17.59
N HIS A 314 -19.24 15.73 -17.28
CA HIS A 314 -20.01 16.59 -18.17
C HIS A 314 -19.25 16.99 -19.44
N VAL A 315 -17.93 17.19 -19.36
CA VAL A 315 -17.10 17.51 -20.53
C VAL A 315 -17.06 16.36 -21.55
N PRO A 316 -16.72 15.10 -21.20
CA PRO A 316 -16.76 14.01 -22.18
C PRO A 316 -18.16 13.75 -22.73
N MET A 317 -19.20 13.97 -21.91
CA MET A 317 -20.58 13.85 -22.35
C MET A 317 -20.98 14.89 -23.40
N ALA A 318 -20.36 16.08 -23.41
CA ALA A 318 -20.61 17.13 -24.41
C ALA A 318 -20.19 16.74 -25.83
N PHE A 319 -19.31 15.75 -26.02
CA PHE A 319 -18.91 15.29 -27.36
C PHE A 319 -19.98 14.42 -28.06
N PHE A 320 -21.02 14.03 -27.34
CA PHE A 320 -22.11 13.22 -27.88
C PHE A 320 -23.34 14.08 -28.15
N ASP A 321 -24.25 13.60 -28.99
CA ASP A 321 -25.55 14.25 -29.18
C ASP A 321 -26.53 13.89 -28.07
N ALA A 322 -27.40 14.83 -27.69
CA ALA A 322 -28.38 14.66 -26.61
C ALA A 322 -29.43 13.55 -26.87
N THR A 323 -29.69 13.23 -28.15
CA THR A 323 -30.68 12.21 -28.55
C THR A 323 -30.13 10.78 -28.54
N THR A 324 -28.81 10.63 -28.45
CA THR A 324 -28.17 9.32 -28.65
C THR A 324 -28.21 8.49 -27.38
N THR A 325 -28.77 7.28 -27.40
CA THR A 325 -28.64 6.34 -26.28
C THR A 325 -27.18 5.94 -26.09
N MET A 326 -26.69 5.90 -24.86
CA MET A 326 -25.30 5.62 -24.56
C MET A 326 -25.14 4.54 -23.49
N ASP A 327 -24.26 3.60 -23.77
CA ASP A 327 -23.72 2.68 -22.78
C ASP A 327 -22.43 3.27 -22.21
N VAL A 328 -22.40 3.48 -20.89
CA VAL A 328 -21.27 4.09 -20.18
C VAL A 328 -20.70 3.08 -19.18
N LEU A 329 -19.38 2.90 -19.20
CA LEU A 329 -18.65 2.11 -18.22
C LEU A 329 -17.89 3.03 -17.27
N VAL A 330 -18.10 2.89 -15.96
CA VAL A 330 -17.30 3.56 -14.94
C VAL A 330 -16.36 2.53 -14.31
N LEU A 331 -15.05 2.74 -14.46
CA LEU A 331 -14.02 1.94 -13.79
C LEU A 331 -13.62 2.68 -12.51
N GLY A 332 -13.87 2.07 -11.36
CA GLY A 332 -13.77 2.68 -10.04
C GLY A 332 -15.03 3.48 -9.69
N GLY A 333 -14.84 4.70 -9.20
CA GLY A 333 -15.94 5.58 -8.82
C GLY A 333 -16.69 5.13 -7.57
N GLY A 334 -16.04 4.43 -6.64
CA GLY A 334 -16.65 3.92 -5.40
C GLY A 334 -17.37 4.95 -4.52
N SER A 335 -17.15 6.25 -4.75
CA SER A 335 -17.87 7.36 -4.11
C SER A 335 -19.29 7.59 -4.65
N LEU A 336 -19.59 7.03 -5.83
CA LEU A 336 -20.83 7.18 -6.58
C LEU A 336 -21.09 8.58 -7.15
N LEU A 337 -20.13 9.50 -7.07
CA LEU A 337 -20.25 10.84 -7.65
C LEU A 337 -20.23 10.84 -9.20
N PRO A 338 -19.37 10.06 -9.90
CA PRO A 338 -19.51 9.94 -11.35
C PRO A 338 -20.90 9.43 -11.76
N ILE A 339 -21.49 8.54 -10.94
CA ILE A 339 -22.80 7.96 -11.18
C ILE A 339 -23.91 8.99 -11.03
N LYS A 340 -23.89 9.80 -9.95
CA LYS A 340 -24.77 10.97 -9.80
C LYS A 340 -24.76 11.81 -11.07
N ASN A 341 -23.58 12.22 -11.52
CA ASN A 341 -23.43 13.14 -12.65
C ASN A 341 -23.90 12.52 -13.98
N LEU A 342 -23.62 11.23 -14.21
CA LEU A 342 -24.11 10.51 -15.40
C LEU A 342 -25.63 10.36 -15.42
N LEU A 343 -26.25 10.23 -14.24
CA LEU A 343 -27.71 10.07 -14.14
C LEU A 343 -28.50 11.35 -14.44
N HIS A 344 -27.86 12.51 -14.58
CA HIS A 344 -28.50 13.71 -15.14
C HIS A 344 -28.93 13.54 -16.60
N TYR A 345 -28.31 12.59 -17.33
CA TYR A 345 -28.61 12.31 -18.72
C TYR A 345 -29.58 11.14 -18.81
N ASN A 346 -30.79 11.36 -19.34
CA ASN A 346 -31.87 10.34 -19.36
C ASN A 346 -31.61 9.17 -20.32
N ASN A 347 -30.70 9.36 -21.28
CA ASN A 347 -30.36 8.45 -22.37
C ASN A 347 -29.15 7.55 -22.06
N VAL A 348 -28.76 7.39 -20.78
CA VAL A 348 -27.54 6.67 -20.38
C VAL A 348 -27.87 5.41 -19.59
N GLN A 349 -27.26 4.29 -19.98
CA GLN A 349 -27.14 3.06 -19.20
C GLN A 349 -25.72 2.98 -18.64
N ILE A 350 -25.58 2.61 -17.37
CA ILE A 350 -24.32 2.67 -16.63
C ILE A 350 -23.96 1.29 -16.10
N ASP A 351 -22.78 0.82 -16.48
CA ASP A 351 -22.10 -0.28 -15.80
C ASP A 351 -20.97 0.31 -14.94
N GLN A 352 -20.94 0.03 -13.64
CA GLN A 352 -19.88 0.44 -12.72
C GLN A 352 -19.07 -0.78 -12.28
N VAL A 353 -17.76 -0.69 -12.30
CA VAL A 353 -16.86 -1.76 -11.85
C VAL A 353 -15.92 -1.20 -10.80
N ASP A 354 -16.08 -1.58 -9.55
CA ASP A 354 -15.18 -1.21 -8.45
C ASP A 354 -14.77 -2.46 -7.68
N ILE A 355 -13.53 -2.52 -7.22
CA ILE A 355 -13.00 -3.68 -6.52
C ILE A 355 -13.41 -3.68 -5.04
N ASP A 356 -13.67 -2.51 -4.45
CA ASP A 356 -13.88 -2.35 -3.01
C ASP A 356 -15.37 -2.27 -2.64
N GLY A 357 -16.04 -3.42 -2.62
CA GLY A 357 -17.44 -3.54 -2.21
C GLY A 357 -17.75 -2.98 -0.82
N LYS A 358 -16.79 -3.09 0.13
CA LYS A 358 -16.97 -2.50 1.47
C LYS A 358 -16.97 -0.97 1.43
N PHE A 359 -16.15 -0.36 0.57
CA PHE A 359 -16.18 1.09 0.42
C PHE A 359 -17.44 1.56 -0.32
N LEU A 360 -17.92 0.81 -1.32
CA LEU A 360 -19.22 1.08 -1.96
C LEU A 360 -20.37 1.08 -0.95
N ASP A 361 -20.44 0.09 -0.06
CA ASP A 361 -21.47 0.03 1.00
C ASP A 361 -21.38 1.22 1.97
N TYR A 362 -20.15 1.64 2.30
CA TYR A 362 -19.93 2.86 3.09
C TYR A 362 -20.41 4.11 2.34
N ALA A 363 -20.13 4.26 1.04
CA ALA A 363 -20.61 5.39 0.24
C ALA A 363 -22.14 5.42 0.07
N LYS A 364 -22.81 4.26 0.14
CA LYS A 364 -24.28 4.15 0.07
C LYS A 364 -24.97 4.45 1.40
N SER A 365 -24.27 4.41 2.53
CA SER A 365 -24.87 4.53 3.87
C SER A 365 -24.39 5.73 4.68
N ASP A 366 -23.20 6.25 4.41
CA ASP A 366 -22.65 7.36 5.20
C ASP A 366 -23.31 8.70 4.84
N PRO A 367 -23.76 9.51 5.82
CA PRO A 367 -24.42 10.79 5.56
C PRO A 367 -23.58 11.79 4.74
N PHE A 368 -22.25 11.72 4.81
CA PHE A 368 -21.38 12.58 4.00
C PHE A 368 -21.51 12.24 2.50
N PHE A 369 -21.48 10.95 2.17
CA PHE A 369 -21.60 10.50 0.78
C PHE A 369 -23.03 10.64 0.25
N LEU A 370 -24.04 10.31 1.06
CA LEU A 370 -25.44 10.53 0.69
C LEU A 370 -25.75 11.99 0.33
N ALA A 371 -25.14 12.93 1.04
CA ALA A 371 -25.26 14.35 0.72
C ALA A 371 -24.56 14.74 -0.61
N LEU A 372 -23.52 14.02 -1.01
CA LEU A 372 -22.76 14.30 -2.25
C LEU A 372 -23.33 13.57 -3.47
N ASN A 373 -23.72 12.29 -3.32
CA ASN A 373 -24.23 11.44 -4.40
C ASN A 373 -25.77 11.49 -4.55
N GLU A 374 -26.47 12.16 -3.63
CA GLU A 374 -27.92 12.37 -3.64
C GLU A 374 -28.77 11.08 -3.66
N GLY A 375 -28.21 9.93 -3.25
CA GLY A 375 -28.92 8.65 -3.32
C GLY A 375 -29.19 8.13 -4.75
N ARG A 376 -28.54 8.71 -5.77
CA ARG A 376 -28.82 8.42 -7.20
C ARG A 376 -28.49 6.98 -7.61
N PHE A 377 -27.70 6.27 -6.81
CA PHE A 377 -27.24 4.91 -7.07
C PHE A 377 -28.35 3.84 -7.05
N GLU A 378 -29.56 4.16 -6.59
CA GLU A 378 -30.73 3.24 -6.68
C GLU A 378 -31.39 3.20 -8.07
N SER A 379 -30.85 3.96 -9.04
CA SER A 379 -31.38 4.01 -10.39
C SER A 379 -31.38 2.63 -11.07
N PRO A 380 -32.48 2.24 -11.77
CA PRO A 380 -32.51 1.00 -12.55
C PRO A 380 -31.59 1.04 -13.79
N ARG A 381 -30.98 2.20 -14.08
CA ARG A 381 -30.00 2.38 -15.16
C ARG A 381 -28.57 2.10 -14.72
N LEU A 382 -28.35 1.73 -13.46
CA LEU A 382 -27.04 1.40 -12.91
C LEU A 382 -26.94 -0.11 -12.64
N THR A 383 -25.90 -0.74 -13.16
CA THR A 383 -25.46 -2.08 -12.75
C THR A 383 -24.06 -1.97 -12.17
N THR A 384 -23.86 -2.41 -10.93
CA THR A 384 -22.54 -2.38 -10.26
C THR A 384 -21.95 -3.79 -10.17
N TYR A 385 -20.68 -3.94 -10.52
CA TYR A 385 -19.90 -5.16 -10.43
C TYR A 385 -18.77 -4.97 -9.41
N GLU A 386 -18.74 -5.81 -8.38
CA GLU A 386 -17.65 -5.86 -7.40
C GLU A 386 -16.51 -6.72 -7.94
N GLN A 387 -15.68 -6.14 -8.80
CA GLN A 387 -14.61 -6.85 -9.52
C GLN A 387 -13.43 -5.93 -9.83
N ASP A 388 -12.25 -6.53 -9.95
CA ASP A 388 -11.07 -5.86 -10.50
C ASP A 388 -11.31 -5.38 -11.97
N ALA A 389 -11.01 -4.11 -12.25
CA ALA A 389 -11.26 -3.48 -13.54
C ALA A 389 -10.47 -4.13 -14.68
N PHE A 390 -9.23 -4.55 -14.43
CA PHE A 390 -8.40 -5.23 -15.44
C PHE A 390 -9.00 -6.59 -15.79
N ALA A 391 -9.41 -7.37 -14.78
CA ALA A 391 -10.07 -8.66 -14.96
C ALA A 391 -11.40 -8.52 -15.70
N PHE A 392 -12.20 -7.50 -15.37
CA PHE A 392 -13.46 -7.19 -16.04
C PHE A 392 -13.24 -6.88 -17.53
N LEU A 393 -12.37 -5.91 -17.86
CA LEU A 393 -12.09 -5.53 -19.25
C LEU A 393 -11.54 -6.70 -20.08
N ARG A 394 -10.70 -7.55 -19.48
CA ARG A 394 -10.15 -8.74 -20.13
C ARG A 394 -11.24 -9.71 -20.59
N GLN A 395 -12.31 -9.85 -19.80
CA GLN A 395 -13.43 -10.77 -20.08
C GLN A 395 -14.61 -10.10 -20.81
N ASN A 396 -14.67 -8.77 -20.78
CA ASN A 396 -15.77 -7.99 -21.32
C ASN A 396 -15.93 -8.18 -22.84
N LYS A 397 -17.19 -8.29 -23.25
CA LYS A 397 -17.62 -8.38 -24.66
C LYS A 397 -18.55 -7.23 -25.07
N LYS A 398 -19.07 -6.45 -24.12
CA LYS A 398 -19.94 -5.30 -24.37
C LYS A 398 -19.10 -4.11 -24.86
N GLN A 399 -19.64 -3.32 -25.78
CA GLN A 399 -19.04 -2.06 -26.20
C GLN A 399 -19.70 -0.88 -25.48
N TYR A 400 -18.91 0.14 -25.18
CA TYR A 400 -19.32 1.35 -24.47
C TYR A 400 -18.98 2.58 -25.30
N ASP A 401 -19.85 3.58 -25.25
CA ASP A 401 -19.65 4.87 -25.90
C ASP A 401 -18.75 5.78 -25.06
N LEU A 402 -18.83 5.68 -23.74
CA LEU A 402 -17.93 6.38 -22.84
C LEU A 402 -17.40 5.41 -21.78
N VAL A 403 -16.08 5.39 -21.58
CA VAL A 403 -15.46 4.76 -20.42
C VAL A 403 -14.89 5.86 -19.51
N VAL A 404 -15.42 5.97 -18.29
CA VAL A 404 -14.92 6.88 -17.26
C VAL A 404 -13.94 6.13 -16.38
N VAL A 405 -12.65 6.45 -16.49
CA VAL A 405 -11.60 5.86 -15.66
C VAL A 405 -11.43 6.72 -14.41
N SER A 406 -12.15 6.35 -13.35
CA SER A 406 -12.12 6.99 -12.01
C SER A 406 -11.37 6.08 -11.02
N LEU A 407 -10.15 5.71 -11.42
CA LEU A 407 -9.24 4.88 -10.64
C LEU A 407 -8.25 5.76 -9.86
N PRO A 408 -7.68 5.28 -8.74
CA PRO A 408 -6.61 6.00 -8.06
C PRO A 408 -5.37 6.10 -8.96
N GLY A 409 -4.55 7.15 -8.77
CA GLY A 409 -3.27 7.27 -9.45
C GLY A 409 -2.34 6.07 -9.21
N TYR A 410 -1.45 5.79 -10.15
CA TYR A 410 -0.65 4.55 -10.20
C TYR A 410 0.53 4.51 -9.21
N GLY A 411 0.39 5.06 -8.01
CA GLY A 411 1.46 5.25 -7.02
C GLY A 411 1.94 3.98 -6.30
N SER A 412 1.49 2.78 -6.70
CA SER A 412 1.93 1.52 -6.07
C SER A 412 2.01 0.36 -7.05
N GLU A 413 2.81 -0.64 -6.71
CA GLU A 413 2.97 -1.87 -7.52
C GLU A 413 1.65 -2.60 -7.76
N LYS A 414 0.75 -2.55 -6.77
CA LYS A 414 -0.59 -3.12 -6.87
C LYS A 414 -1.41 -2.48 -7.99
N LEU A 415 -1.12 -1.24 -8.38
CA LEU A 415 -1.91 -0.47 -9.36
C LEU A 415 -1.24 -0.37 -10.73
N ILE A 416 0.04 -0.76 -10.89
CA ILE A 416 0.77 -0.63 -12.17
C ILE A 416 0.02 -1.30 -13.32
N HIS A 417 -0.61 -2.44 -13.05
CA HIS A 417 -1.33 -3.19 -14.08
C HIS A 417 -2.52 -2.40 -14.67
N LEU A 418 -3.10 -1.46 -13.92
CA LEU A 418 -4.17 -0.56 -14.39
C LEU A 418 -3.64 0.56 -15.29
N GLY A 419 -2.33 0.84 -15.28
CA GLY A 419 -1.66 1.77 -16.20
C GLY A 419 -0.90 1.07 -17.34
N SER A 420 -1.08 -0.24 -17.51
CA SER A 420 -0.34 -1.04 -18.50
C SER A 420 -0.90 -0.90 -19.91
N GLN A 421 -0.06 -1.15 -20.92
CA GLN A 421 -0.48 -1.26 -22.32
C GLN A 421 -1.63 -2.28 -22.47
N GLU A 422 -1.58 -3.41 -21.75
CA GLU A 422 -2.61 -4.45 -21.82
C GLU A 422 -3.96 -3.95 -21.31
N PHE A 423 -3.98 -3.15 -20.23
CA PHE A 423 -5.20 -2.52 -19.72
C PHE A 423 -5.85 -1.64 -20.79
N PHE A 424 -5.08 -0.74 -21.39
CA PHE A 424 -5.58 0.16 -22.44
C PHE A 424 -5.96 -0.60 -23.72
N THR A 425 -5.31 -1.72 -24.01
CA THR A 425 -5.70 -2.59 -25.13
C THR A 425 -7.08 -3.22 -24.89
N PHE A 426 -7.34 -3.72 -23.68
CA PHE A 426 -8.67 -4.26 -23.34
C PHE A 426 -9.73 -3.16 -23.24
N LEU A 427 -9.37 -1.98 -22.75
CA LEU A 427 -10.23 -0.80 -22.74
C LEU A 427 -10.61 -0.40 -24.17
N ARG A 428 -9.63 -0.29 -25.08
CA ARG A 428 -9.87 0.03 -26.49
C ARG A 428 -10.83 -0.96 -27.14
N ARG A 429 -10.68 -2.27 -26.88
CA ARG A 429 -11.61 -3.29 -27.38
C ARG A 429 -13.04 -3.11 -26.86
N SER A 430 -13.18 -2.57 -25.65
CA SER A 430 -14.46 -2.32 -25.00
C SER A 430 -15.14 -1.02 -25.44
N LEU A 431 -14.47 -0.17 -26.24
CA LEU A 431 -15.08 1.03 -26.79
C LEU A 431 -15.84 0.74 -28.09
N SER A 432 -16.98 1.40 -28.29
CA SER A 432 -17.69 1.42 -29.58
C SER A 432 -16.87 2.17 -30.64
N GLU A 433 -17.32 2.17 -31.90
CA GLU A 433 -16.66 2.92 -32.97
C GLU A 433 -16.60 4.43 -32.70
N ARG A 434 -17.61 4.98 -31.99
CA ARG A 434 -17.66 6.38 -31.54
C ARG A 434 -17.16 6.55 -30.10
N GLY A 435 -16.63 5.49 -29.52
CA GLY A 435 -16.30 5.43 -28.11
C GLY A 435 -15.09 6.28 -27.77
N MET A 436 -15.17 6.96 -26.63
CA MET A 436 -14.05 7.65 -26.00
C MET A 436 -13.86 7.16 -24.56
N PHE A 437 -12.68 7.40 -24.00
CA PHE A 437 -12.49 7.26 -22.57
C PHE A 437 -11.91 8.53 -21.98
N VAL A 438 -12.24 8.79 -20.73
CA VAL A 438 -11.72 9.90 -19.94
C VAL A 438 -10.96 9.36 -18.75
N THR A 439 -9.82 9.95 -18.43
CA THR A 439 -9.08 9.72 -17.19
C THR A 439 -8.58 11.04 -16.65
N TRP A 440 -8.12 11.03 -15.40
CA TRP A 440 -7.51 12.17 -14.73
C TRP A 440 -6.07 11.85 -14.34
N GLU A 441 -5.22 12.87 -14.25
CA GLU A 441 -3.88 12.75 -13.68
C GLU A 441 -3.53 13.98 -12.83
N TYR A 442 -2.64 13.78 -11.86
CA TYR A 442 -2.14 14.86 -11.00
C TYR A 442 -1.31 15.87 -11.79
N GLY A 443 -1.65 17.17 -11.69
CA GLY A 443 -0.85 18.22 -12.31
C GLY A 443 -0.97 19.63 -11.71
N SER A 444 0.10 20.40 -11.83
CA SER A 444 0.08 21.87 -11.95
C SER A 444 0.10 22.28 -13.43
N LEU A 445 -0.29 23.51 -13.75
CA LEU A 445 -0.13 24.09 -15.11
C LEU A 445 1.31 23.95 -15.65
N GLU A 446 2.30 23.94 -14.75
CA GLU A 446 3.73 23.72 -15.07
C GLU A 446 4.10 22.26 -15.39
N SER A 447 3.22 21.30 -15.09
CA SER A 447 3.41 19.86 -15.33
C SER A 447 2.56 19.30 -16.47
N ALA A 448 1.79 20.15 -17.14
CA ALA A 448 1.46 19.87 -18.54
C ALA A 448 2.81 19.69 -19.27
N PRO A 449 2.99 18.69 -20.15
CA PRO A 449 4.32 18.26 -20.59
C PRO A 449 5.13 19.32 -21.38
N TRP A 450 4.63 20.55 -21.50
CA TRP A 450 5.06 21.53 -22.50
C TRP A 450 5.21 22.96 -21.97
N GLN A 451 5.25 23.21 -20.65
CA GLN A 451 5.34 24.60 -20.15
C GLN A 451 6.62 25.07 -19.45
N ILE A 452 7.65 24.25 -19.15
CA ILE A 452 8.90 24.81 -18.58
C ILE A 452 10.19 24.12 -19.09
N PRO A 453 11.03 24.82 -19.87
CA PRO A 453 12.42 24.44 -20.06
C PRO A 453 13.20 24.55 -18.74
N GLY A 454 13.72 23.43 -18.23
CA GLY A 454 14.80 23.43 -17.23
C GLY A 454 14.44 23.19 -15.75
N LYS A 455 13.21 22.77 -15.40
CA LYS A 455 12.90 22.32 -14.02
C LYS A 455 11.90 21.14 -13.96
N SER A 456 12.17 20.21 -13.02
CA SER A 456 11.36 19.07 -12.54
C SER A 456 11.33 17.79 -13.40
N TYR A 457 12.25 16.87 -13.06
CA TYR A 457 12.58 15.63 -13.77
C TYR A 457 11.60 14.45 -13.55
N ASP A 458 10.70 14.48 -12.56
CA ASP A 458 9.96 13.27 -12.13
C ASP A 458 8.51 13.15 -12.65
N ARG A 459 7.76 14.25 -12.78
CA ARG A 459 6.36 14.21 -13.26
C ARG A 459 6.19 14.03 -14.77
N HIS A 460 7.19 14.44 -15.55
CA HIS A 460 7.17 14.28 -17.01
C HIS A 460 7.29 12.81 -17.43
N GLU A 461 8.07 12.01 -16.70
CA GLU A 461 8.29 10.61 -17.04
C GLU A 461 7.05 9.74 -16.78
N HIS A 462 6.32 10.00 -15.69
CA HIS A 462 5.04 9.34 -15.39
C HIS A 462 4.05 9.43 -16.58
N LEU A 463 3.74 10.66 -17.00
CA LEU A 463 2.80 10.90 -18.10
C LEU A 463 3.33 10.33 -19.43
N LYS A 464 4.62 10.45 -19.71
CA LYS A 464 5.22 9.83 -20.91
C LYS A 464 5.03 8.32 -20.94
N VAL A 465 5.28 7.62 -19.83
CA VAL A 465 5.12 6.16 -19.75
C VAL A 465 3.66 5.76 -19.94
N LEU A 466 2.74 6.49 -19.30
CA LEU A 466 1.30 6.27 -19.43
C LEU A 466 0.83 6.48 -20.87
N PHE A 467 1.19 7.62 -21.47
CA PHE A 467 0.79 7.99 -22.83
C PHE A 467 1.43 7.07 -23.87
N LYS A 468 2.65 6.59 -23.61
CA LYS A 468 3.28 5.54 -24.43
C LYS A 468 2.45 4.25 -24.40
N GLY A 469 1.98 3.83 -23.23
CA GLY A 469 1.10 2.66 -23.09
C GLY A 469 -0.23 2.83 -23.83
N ILE A 470 -0.85 4.02 -23.73
CA ILE A 470 -2.09 4.37 -24.43
C ILE A 470 -1.89 4.42 -25.95
N SER A 471 -0.79 5.01 -26.41
CA SER A 471 -0.41 5.06 -27.82
C SER A 471 -0.15 3.66 -28.38
N GLU A 472 0.62 2.82 -27.68
CA GLU A 472 0.88 1.42 -28.06
C GLU A 472 -0.40 0.54 -28.02
N ALA A 473 -1.43 0.96 -27.28
CA ALA A 473 -2.74 0.32 -27.31
C ALA A 473 -3.61 0.75 -28.52
N GLY A 474 -3.15 1.72 -29.32
CA GLY A 474 -3.75 2.14 -30.58
C GLY A 474 -4.61 3.41 -30.50
N PHE A 475 -4.51 4.20 -29.43
CA PHE A 475 -5.09 5.54 -29.40
C PHE A 475 -4.14 6.54 -30.06
N ASN A 476 -4.68 7.51 -30.79
CA ASN A 476 -3.90 8.48 -31.57
C ASN A 476 -4.19 9.92 -31.16
N ASP A 477 -5.43 10.23 -30.80
CA ASP A 477 -5.87 11.59 -30.52
C ASP A 477 -6.32 11.71 -29.06
N TYR A 478 -6.02 12.86 -28.45
CA TYR A 478 -6.50 13.21 -27.12
C TYR A 478 -6.94 14.67 -27.03
N PHE A 479 -7.82 14.95 -26.07
CA PHE A 479 -8.29 16.27 -25.72
C PHE A 479 -8.03 16.50 -24.23
N VAL A 480 -7.41 17.63 -23.88
CA VAL A 480 -6.96 17.93 -22.52
C VAL A 480 -7.65 19.17 -21.96
N TYR A 481 -8.09 19.11 -20.71
CA TYR A 481 -8.73 20.23 -20.01
C TYR A 481 -8.50 20.16 -18.49
N HIS A 482 -8.79 21.25 -17.79
CA HIS A 482 -8.57 21.38 -16.35
C HIS A 482 -9.86 21.68 -15.58
N ALA A 483 -9.98 21.14 -14.36
CA ALA A 483 -10.94 21.64 -13.37
C ALA A 483 -10.26 22.64 -12.43
N ARG A 484 -10.85 23.82 -12.21
CA ARG A 484 -10.32 24.79 -11.24
C ARG A 484 -10.81 24.43 -9.83
N ASN A 485 -9.90 24.24 -8.88
CA ASN A 485 -10.25 24.04 -7.48
C ASN A 485 -10.52 25.40 -6.79
N SER A 486 -11.77 25.64 -6.38
CA SER A 486 -12.25 26.92 -5.86
C SER A 486 -11.61 27.35 -4.53
N ILE A 487 -11.05 26.41 -3.77
CA ILE A 487 -10.50 26.65 -2.42
C ILE A 487 -9.10 27.23 -2.46
N TYR A 488 -8.29 26.83 -3.45
CA TYR A 488 -6.86 27.10 -3.37
C TYR A 488 -6.46 28.50 -3.82
N ARG A 489 -7.37 29.31 -4.42
CA ARG A 489 -7.17 30.71 -4.85
C ARG A 489 -5.80 31.04 -5.47
N SER A 490 -5.06 30.03 -5.92
CA SER A 490 -3.73 30.13 -6.50
C SER A 490 -3.85 29.70 -7.96
N GLN A 491 -3.18 30.44 -8.82
CA GLN A 491 -3.33 30.37 -10.27
C GLN A 491 -2.82 29.06 -10.91
N PHE A 492 -2.51 28.00 -10.14
CA PHE A 492 -1.62 26.94 -10.65
C PHE A 492 -1.94 25.45 -10.35
N THR A 493 -3.02 25.05 -9.67
CA THR A 493 -3.23 23.61 -9.39
C THR A 493 -4.70 23.18 -9.50
N GLY A 494 -5.01 22.44 -10.56
CA GLY A 494 -6.29 21.74 -10.75
C GLY A 494 -6.03 20.41 -11.46
N ASP A 495 -6.89 19.41 -11.21
CA ASP A 495 -6.76 18.10 -11.84
C ASP A 495 -6.85 18.23 -13.37
N ILE A 496 -5.97 17.50 -14.06
CA ILE A 496 -5.91 17.49 -15.52
C ILE A 496 -6.68 16.27 -16.01
N PHE A 497 -7.58 16.49 -16.95
CA PHE A 497 -8.38 15.43 -17.56
C PHE A 497 -7.96 15.24 -19.00
N TYR A 498 -7.94 13.97 -19.42
CA TYR A 498 -7.58 13.57 -20.77
C TYR A 498 -8.69 12.69 -21.33
N VAL A 499 -9.23 13.10 -22.46
CA VAL A 499 -10.19 12.32 -23.25
C VAL A 499 -9.46 11.74 -24.44
N PHE A 500 -9.52 10.44 -24.62
CA PHE A 500 -8.90 9.72 -25.72
C PHE A 500 -9.96 9.03 -26.57
N THR A 501 -9.71 8.93 -27.87
CA THR A 501 -10.67 8.39 -28.83
C THR A 501 -10.01 7.47 -29.85
N LYS A 502 -10.82 6.62 -30.50
CA LYS A 502 -10.38 5.86 -31.68
C LYS A 502 -10.40 6.69 -32.96
N ARG A 503 -11.19 7.76 -33.00
CA ARG A 503 -11.48 8.55 -34.20
C ARG A 503 -10.59 9.78 -34.26
N GLU A 504 -10.00 10.04 -35.42
CA GLU A 504 -9.29 11.32 -35.62
C GLU A 504 -10.26 12.51 -35.50
N GLY A 505 -9.89 13.48 -34.68
CA GLY A 505 -10.49 14.82 -34.62
C GLY A 505 -12.02 14.85 -34.49
N VAL A 506 -12.58 14.33 -33.39
CA VAL A 506 -14.01 14.48 -33.06
C VAL A 506 -14.37 15.97 -32.97
N ARG A 507 -15.27 16.45 -33.85
CA ARG A 507 -15.58 17.89 -33.97
C ARG A 507 -16.91 18.33 -33.35
N THR A 508 -17.76 17.37 -32.97
CA THR A 508 -19.05 17.68 -32.36
C THR A 508 -18.86 17.91 -30.87
N PHE A 509 -19.27 19.10 -30.40
CA PHE A 509 -19.25 19.47 -28.99
C PHE A 509 -20.48 20.32 -28.68
N ASP A 510 -21.41 19.77 -27.92
CA ASP A 510 -22.62 20.44 -27.46
C ASP A 510 -22.35 21.19 -26.15
N TYR A 511 -22.03 22.48 -26.26
CA TYR A 511 -21.75 23.33 -25.11
C TYR A 511 -22.97 23.56 -24.22
N ASP A 512 -24.17 23.40 -24.76
CA ASP A 512 -25.41 23.73 -24.08
C ASP A 512 -26.03 22.46 -23.42
N ARG A 513 -25.32 21.32 -23.49
CA ARG A 513 -25.73 20.02 -22.95
C ARG A 513 -25.90 20.00 -21.43
N ASN A 514 -25.13 20.84 -20.72
CA ASN A 514 -25.19 20.99 -19.26
C ASN A 514 -24.64 22.36 -18.84
N GLU A 515 -25.14 22.90 -17.73
CA GLU A 515 -24.74 24.21 -17.18
C GLU A 515 -23.22 24.32 -16.93
N THR A 516 -22.58 23.26 -16.43
CA THR A 516 -21.12 23.25 -16.20
C THR A 516 -20.36 23.48 -17.50
N VAL A 517 -20.74 22.79 -18.57
CA VAL A 517 -20.09 22.92 -19.89
C VAL A 517 -20.40 24.29 -20.51
N SER A 518 -21.65 24.75 -20.39
CA SER A 518 -22.09 26.05 -20.88
C SER A 518 -21.31 27.19 -20.22
N SER A 519 -21.08 27.10 -18.91
CA SER A 519 -20.31 28.11 -18.16
C SER A 519 -18.83 28.14 -18.55
N ALA A 520 -18.29 27.01 -19.03
CA ALA A 520 -16.91 26.85 -19.47
C ALA A 520 -16.74 26.98 -20.99
N LYS A 521 -17.78 27.37 -21.74
CA LYS A 521 -17.81 27.39 -23.21
C LYS A 521 -16.65 28.16 -23.83
N GLU A 522 -16.37 29.37 -23.34
CA GLU A 522 -15.27 30.20 -23.85
C GLU A 522 -13.92 29.47 -23.72
N TYR A 523 -13.66 28.86 -22.56
CA TYR A 523 -12.43 28.09 -22.31
C TYR A 523 -12.37 26.84 -23.19
N LEU A 524 -13.42 26.02 -23.19
CA LEU A 524 -13.44 24.74 -23.90
C LEU A 524 -13.39 24.90 -25.43
N SER A 525 -13.98 25.97 -25.97
CA SER A 525 -14.00 26.25 -27.41
C SER A 525 -12.63 26.60 -28.01
N GLY A 526 -11.68 27.03 -27.18
CA GLY A 526 -10.32 27.33 -27.60
C GLY A 526 -9.37 26.13 -27.59
N LEU A 527 -9.81 24.96 -27.11
CA LEU A 527 -8.94 23.79 -26.93
C LEU A 527 -8.93 22.89 -28.17
N PRO A 528 -7.75 22.52 -28.69
CA PRO A 528 -7.66 21.60 -29.82
C PRO A 528 -7.67 20.13 -29.37
N TRP A 529 -7.98 19.24 -30.31
CA TRP A 529 -7.52 17.86 -30.22
C TRP A 529 -6.04 17.80 -30.60
N GLU A 530 -5.25 17.05 -29.83
CA GLU A 530 -3.82 16.85 -30.03
C GLU A 530 -3.53 15.41 -30.45
N LYS A 531 -2.43 15.19 -31.18
CA LYS A 531 -1.98 13.86 -31.57
C LYS A 531 -0.91 13.34 -30.62
N LEU A 532 -1.04 12.09 -30.21
CA LEU A 532 -0.02 11.36 -29.45
C LEU A 532 1.28 11.20 -30.24
N SER A 533 1.23 11.19 -31.58
CA SER A 533 2.40 11.17 -32.45
C SER A 533 3.26 12.42 -32.36
N ASP A 534 2.67 13.54 -31.93
CA ASP A 534 3.38 14.82 -31.81
C ASP A 534 4.21 14.87 -30.51
N LEU A 535 3.99 13.90 -29.61
CA LEU A 535 4.71 13.77 -28.36
C LEU A 535 6.00 12.96 -28.56
N SER A 536 7.11 13.44 -28.01
CA SER A 536 8.38 12.68 -27.98
C SER A 536 8.30 11.52 -26.98
N LEU A 537 7.74 10.39 -27.44
CA LEU A 537 7.55 9.15 -26.68
C LEU A 537 8.49 8.01 -27.15
N GLU A 538 9.45 8.30 -28.04
CA GLU A 538 10.36 7.28 -28.59
C GLU A 538 11.39 6.79 -27.56
N ASP A 539 11.83 7.68 -26.68
CA ASP A 539 12.86 7.39 -25.65
C ASP A 539 12.30 6.61 -24.45
N VAL A 540 10.98 6.38 -24.39
CA VAL A 540 10.29 5.80 -23.24
C VAL A 540 9.59 4.50 -23.63
N ARG A 541 9.71 3.49 -22.78
CA ARG A 541 9.04 2.20 -22.93
C ARG A 541 7.69 2.20 -22.21
N ALA A 542 6.64 1.68 -22.84
CA ALA A 542 5.36 1.43 -22.17
C ALA A 542 5.54 0.52 -20.94
N SER A 543 4.72 0.74 -19.91
CA SER A 543 4.57 -0.23 -18.83
C SER A 543 3.75 -1.43 -19.31
N ARG A 544 4.24 -2.65 -19.04
CA ARG A 544 3.58 -3.91 -19.40
C ARG A 544 3.44 -4.81 -18.17
N VAL A 545 2.44 -5.68 -18.15
CA VAL A 545 2.17 -6.55 -16.98
C VAL A 545 3.39 -7.39 -16.57
N PHE A 546 4.09 -8.00 -17.54
CA PHE A 546 5.28 -8.84 -17.29
C PHE A 546 6.61 -8.08 -17.37
N ALA A 547 6.56 -6.79 -17.70
CA ALA A 547 7.73 -5.94 -17.77
C ALA A 547 7.30 -4.54 -17.32
N PRO A 548 7.05 -4.33 -16.02
CA PRO A 548 6.58 -3.06 -15.51
C PRO A 548 7.63 -1.97 -15.76
N ASN A 549 7.17 -0.78 -16.16
CA ASN A 549 8.00 0.41 -16.13
C ASN A 549 7.64 1.21 -14.89
N TYR A 550 8.49 1.13 -13.85
CA TYR A 550 8.25 1.76 -12.55
C TYR A 550 8.20 3.29 -12.61
N ALA A 551 8.67 3.92 -13.70
CA ALA A 551 8.48 5.35 -13.92
C ALA A 551 7.00 5.73 -14.13
N ILE A 552 6.11 4.76 -14.36
CA ILE A 552 4.66 4.99 -14.31
C ILE A 552 4.14 5.26 -12.90
N MET A 553 4.91 5.00 -11.84
CA MET A 553 4.46 5.37 -10.50
C MET A 553 4.52 6.87 -10.34
N THR A 554 3.40 7.50 -9.98
CA THR A 554 3.35 8.91 -9.63
C THR A 554 4.18 9.15 -8.35
N PRO A 555 5.31 9.91 -8.41
CA PRO A 555 6.06 10.25 -7.22
C PRO A 555 5.27 11.30 -6.43
N PHE A 556 4.82 10.93 -5.23
CA PHE A 556 4.12 11.82 -4.29
C PHE A 556 5.01 12.26 -3.14
#